data_AF-A0A6P0DRQ4-F1
#
_entry.id   AF-A0A6P0DRQ4-F1
#
_cell.length_a   1.000
_cell.length_b   1.000
_cell.length_c   1.000
_cell.angle_alpha   90.00
_cell.angle_beta   90.00
_cell.angle_gamma   90.00
#
_symmetry.space_group_name_H-M   'P 1'
#
loop_
_entity.id
_entity.type
_entity.pdbx_description
1 polymer ?
#
loop_
_entity_poly.entity_id
_entity_poly.type
_entity_poly.pdbx_seq_one_letter_code
_entity_poly.pdbx_strand_id
1 'polypeptide(L)'
;TGQAEYLRKDGKPFDRPGAGQLIFSDLGTINVEASRGFSAYRWIRDELVRLGVPACEIAFMQDYKKSDAKQRLFNDFNAGKVRVLIGSSETMGTGVNVQARLKALHHLDVPWLPSQIEQREGRIIRQGNQHNEVDVFAYATLGSL
;
A
#
# COMPACT_ATOMS: atom_id res chain seq x y z
N THR A 1 14.09 -2.03 -8.93
CA THR A 1 13.35 -2.31 -7.66
C THR A 1 12.74 -3.71 -7.62
N GLY A 2 12.30 -4.29 -8.75
CA GLY A 2 11.68 -5.64 -8.77
C GLY A 2 12.59 -6.81 -8.35
N GLN A 3 13.91 -6.65 -8.41
CA GLN A 3 14.90 -7.67 -8.01
C GLN A 3 15.60 -7.36 -6.67
N ALA A 4 15.16 -6.32 -5.96
CA ALA A 4 15.77 -5.99 -4.66
C ALA A 4 15.55 -7.15 -3.67
N GLU A 5 16.61 -7.52 -2.97
CA GLU A 5 16.54 -8.52 -1.90
C GLU A 5 16.31 -7.85 -0.55
N TYR A 6 15.64 -8.57 0.35
CA TYR A 6 15.28 -8.07 1.66
C TYR A 6 15.59 -9.12 2.71
N LEU A 7 16.03 -8.66 3.87
CA LEU A 7 16.39 -9.51 5.00
C LEU A 7 15.27 -9.58 6.02
N ARG A 8 15.11 -10.75 6.62
CA ARG A 8 14.32 -10.97 7.83
C ARG A 8 15.06 -10.44 9.06
N LYS A 9 14.35 -10.39 10.19
CA LYS A 9 14.95 -10.01 11.50
C LYS A 9 16.08 -10.93 11.95
N ASP A 10 16.11 -12.17 11.49
CA ASP A 10 17.17 -13.15 11.76
C ASP A 10 18.37 -13.02 10.79
N GLY A 11 18.37 -11.99 9.93
CA GLY A 11 19.42 -11.71 8.96
C GLY A 11 19.35 -12.56 7.69
N LYS A 12 18.42 -13.53 7.59
CA LYS A 12 18.28 -14.37 6.40
C LYS A 12 17.46 -13.67 5.32
N PRO A 13 17.75 -13.87 4.02
CA PRO A 13 16.92 -13.32 2.97
C PRO A 13 15.50 -13.89 3.01
N PHE A 14 14.54 -13.11 2.54
CA PHE A 14 13.23 -13.60 2.14
C PHE A 14 13.33 -14.36 0.81
N ASP A 15 12.48 -15.38 0.62
CA ASP A 15 12.48 -16.20 -0.60
C ASP A 15 12.09 -15.41 -1.86
N ARG A 16 11.31 -14.33 -1.69
CA ARG A 16 10.85 -13.48 -2.80
C ARG A 16 11.51 -12.10 -2.78
N PRO A 17 12.16 -11.69 -3.89
CA PRO A 17 12.64 -10.34 -4.06
C PRO A 17 11.48 -9.38 -4.36
N GLY A 18 11.79 -8.11 -4.50
CA GLY A 18 10.88 -7.10 -5.00
C GLY A 18 10.28 -6.22 -3.92
N ALA A 19 10.32 -4.92 -4.19
CA ALA A 19 9.78 -3.88 -3.33
C ALA A 19 8.25 -3.93 -3.24
N GLY A 20 7.74 -3.46 -2.11
CA GLY A 20 6.33 -3.19 -1.90
C GLY A 20 5.98 -1.72 -2.10
N GLN A 21 4.69 -1.44 -2.31
CA GLN A 21 4.12 -0.11 -2.48
C GLN A 21 2.78 -0.01 -1.74
N LEU A 22 2.49 1.18 -1.21
CA LEU A 22 1.20 1.52 -0.60
C LEU A 22 0.46 2.54 -1.46
N ILE A 23 -0.83 2.33 -1.67
CA ILE A 23 -1.71 3.29 -2.34
C ILE A 23 -2.82 3.69 -1.37
N PHE A 24 -2.81 4.96 -0.98
CA PHE A 24 -3.81 5.58 -0.14
C PHE A 24 -4.85 6.30 -0.98
N SER A 25 -6.12 5.98 -0.74
CA SER A 25 -7.24 6.74 -1.27
C SER A 25 -8.45 6.65 -0.33
N ASP A 26 -8.92 7.79 0.15
CA ASP A 26 -10.16 7.92 0.94
C ASP A 26 -11.40 8.03 0.04
N LEU A 27 -11.22 8.34 -1.25
CA LEU A 27 -12.26 8.38 -2.26
C LEU A 27 -12.28 7.10 -3.11
N GLY A 28 -13.36 6.86 -3.86
CA GLY A 28 -13.41 5.75 -4.82
C GLY A 28 -13.21 4.35 -4.23
N THR A 29 -13.48 4.18 -2.93
CA THR A 29 -13.37 2.90 -2.21
C THR A 29 -14.28 1.82 -2.80
N ILE A 30 -14.14 0.56 -2.40
CA ILE A 30 -14.99 -0.51 -2.97
C ILE A 30 -16.48 -0.29 -2.65
N ASN A 31 -16.81 0.26 -1.49
CA ASN A 31 -18.20 0.43 -1.06
C ASN A 31 -18.97 1.46 -1.89
N VAL A 32 -18.29 2.43 -2.52
CA VAL A 32 -18.96 3.46 -3.34
C VAL A 32 -19.31 2.97 -4.74
N GLU A 33 -18.82 1.79 -5.15
CA GLU A 33 -19.11 1.19 -6.44
C GLU A 33 -20.60 0.93 -6.63
N ALA A 34 -21.27 0.42 -5.59
CA ALA A 34 -22.69 0.09 -5.64
C ALA A 34 -23.57 1.33 -5.93
N SER A 35 -23.13 2.53 -5.52
CA SER A 35 -23.89 3.77 -5.69
C SER A 35 -23.41 4.63 -6.86
N ARG A 36 -22.12 4.57 -7.24
CA ARG A 36 -21.53 5.41 -8.29
C ARG A 36 -21.15 4.65 -9.55
N GLY A 37 -21.26 3.33 -9.56
CA GLY A 37 -20.85 2.47 -10.68
C GLY A 37 -19.34 2.40 -10.91
N PHE A 38 -18.52 2.98 -10.02
CA PHE A 38 -17.07 3.06 -10.17
C PHE A 38 -16.35 2.96 -8.82
N SER A 39 -15.25 2.19 -8.81
CA SER A 39 -14.28 2.15 -7.72
C SER A 39 -12.87 2.35 -8.27
N ALA A 40 -12.19 3.39 -7.81
CA ALA A 40 -10.80 3.65 -8.14
C ALA A 40 -9.89 2.48 -7.72
N TYR A 41 -10.23 1.80 -6.62
CA TYR A 41 -9.47 0.64 -6.13
C TYR A 41 -9.48 -0.51 -7.14
N ARG A 42 -10.67 -0.86 -7.65
CA ARG A 42 -10.79 -1.92 -8.65
C ARG A 42 -10.15 -1.52 -9.96
N TRP A 43 -10.38 -0.28 -10.41
CA TRP A 43 -9.77 0.23 -11.62
C TRP A 43 -8.24 0.18 -11.56
N ILE A 44 -7.62 0.63 -10.46
CA ILE A 44 -6.16 0.56 -10.26
C ILE A 44 -5.68 -0.89 -10.28
N ARG A 45 -6.37 -1.80 -9.56
CA ARG A 45 -6.01 -3.23 -9.56
C ARG A 45 -6.04 -3.78 -10.98
N ASP A 46 -7.11 -3.53 -11.72
CA ASP A 46 -7.31 -4.08 -13.06
C ASP A 46 -6.27 -3.53 -14.04
N GLU A 47 -5.91 -2.25 -13.90
CA GLU A 47 -4.86 -1.62 -14.69
C GLU A 47 -3.46 -2.17 -14.35
N LEU A 48 -3.14 -2.36 -13.08
CA LEU A 48 -1.90 -3.01 -12.66
C LEU A 48 -1.80 -4.43 -13.20
N VAL A 49 -2.91 -5.19 -13.17
CA VAL A 49 -2.97 -6.53 -13.75
C VAL A 49 -2.77 -6.50 -15.26
N ARG A 50 -3.41 -5.56 -15.96
CA ARG A 50 -3.23 -5.34 -17.40
C ARG A 50 -1.77 -5.04 -17.75
N LEU A 51 -1.07 -4.31 -16.89
CA LEU A 51 0.36 -4.00 -17.01
C LEU A 51 1.30 -5.13 -16.54
N GLY A 52 0.75 -6.28 -16.13
CA GLY A 52 1.52 -7.50 -15.83
C GLY A 52 1.81 -7.75 -14.35
N VAL A 53 1.22 -6.98 -13.42
CA VAL A 53 1.29 -7.30 -11.99
C VAL A 53 0.34 -8.46 -11.68
N PRO A 54 0.81 -9.60 -11.15
CA PRO A 54 -0.08 -10.69 -10.77
C PRO A 54 -1.14 -10.23 -9.77
N ALA A 55 -2.41 -10.60 -10.01
CA ALA A 55 -3.52 -10.18 -9.15
C ALA A 55 -3.35 -10.62 -7.68
N CYS A 56 -2.68 -11.75 -7.44
CA CYS A 56 -2.39 -12.26 -6.10
C CYS A 56 -1.38 -11.41 -5.32
N GLU A 57 -0.64 -10.51 -6.00
CA GLU A 57 0.30 -9.59 -5.37
C GLU A 57 -0.33 -8.24 -5.02
N ILE A 58 -1.63 -8.06 -5.32
CA ILE A 58 -2.40 -6.86 -5.03
C ILE A 58 -3.45 -7.20 -3.98
N ALA A 59 -3.48 -6.43 -2.89
CA ALA A 59 -4.44 -6.63 -1.82
C ALA A 59 -5.19 -5.33 -1.48
N PHE A 60 -6.44 -5.48 -1.04
CA PHE A 60 -7.24 -4.40 -0.47
C PHE A 60 -7.30 -4.53 1.04
N MET A 61 -6.94 -3.49 1.77
CA MET A 61 -6.91 -3.54 3.25
C MET A 61 -8.31 -3.84 3.85
N GLN A 62 -9.38 -3.36 3.21
CA GLN A 62 -10.76 -3.53 3.68
C GLN A 62 -11.27 -4.98 3.68
N ASP A 63 -10.63 -5.88 2.92
CA ASP A 63 -10.98 -7.30 2.90
C ASP A 63 -10.50 -8.02 4.16
N TYR A 64 -9.57 -7.40 4.92
CA TYR A 64 -8.92 -7.97 6.11
C TYR A 64 -9.38 -7.24 7.37
N LYS A 65 -10.58 -7.57 7.86
CA LYS A 65 -11.17 -6.88 9.03
C LYS A 65 -10.62 -7.35 10.37
N LYS A 66 -10.41 -8.67 10.53
CA LYS A 66 -9.94 -9.29 11.77
C LYS A 66 -8.44 -9.06 11.97
N SER A 67 -8.01 -8.91 13.22
CA SER A 67 -6.60 -8.64 13.57
C SER A 67 -5.65 -9.72 13.08
N ASP A 68 -6.03 -10.99 13.18
CA ASP A 68 -5.27 -12.14 12.69
C ASP A 68 -5.10 -12.10 11.16
N ALA A 69 -6.16 -11.73 10.44
CA ALA A 69 -6.15 -11.58 8.99
C ALA A 69 -5.24 -10.43 8.54
N LYS A 70 -5.31 -9.28 9.23
CA LYS A 70 -4.38 -8.15 8.99
C LYS A 70 -2.94 -8.55 9.23
N GLN A 71 -2.66 -9.26 10.33
CA GLN A 71 -1.31 -9.72 10.63
C GLN A 71 -0.77 -10.67 9.55
N ARG A 72 -1.60 -11.59 9.05
CA ARG A 72 -1.24 -12.46 7.90
C ARG A 72 -0.93 -11.63 6.65
N LEU A 73 -1.77 -10.66 6.32
CA LEU A 73 -1.54 -9.76 5.17
C LEU A 73 -0.20 -9.02 5.30
N PHE A 74 0.13 -8.49 6.48
CA PHE A 74 1.40 -7.79 6.70
C PHE A 74 2.60 -8.74 6.60
N ASN A 75 2.47 -9.97 7.09
CA ASN A 75 3.51 -10.98 6.94
C ASN A 75 3.70 -11.35 5.45
N ASP A 76 2.62 -11.51 4.70
CA ASP A 76 2.66 -11.81 3.27
C ASP A 76 3.24 -10.65 2.46
N PHE A 77 2.96 -9.40 2.84
CA PHE A 77 3.59 -8.22 2.26
C PHE A 77 5.09 -8.19 2.54
N ASN A 78 5.51 -8.35 3.80
CA ASN A 78 6.93 -8.40 4.16
C ASN A 78 7.68 -9.57 3.51
N ALA A 79 6.98 -10.66 3.22
CA ALA A 79 7.51 -11.81 2.49
C ALA A 79 7.51 -11.64 0.97
N GLY A 80 6.99 -10.52 0.43
CA GLY A 80 6.93 -10.24 -1.00
C GLY A 80 5.85 -11.03 -1.76
N LYS A 81 4.93 -11.69 -1.05
CA LYS A 81 3.77 -12.34 -1.68
C LYS A 81 2.71 -11.32 -2.10
N VAL A 82 2.59 -10.23 -1.35
CA VAL A 82 1.84 -9.03 -1.72
C VAL A 82 2.85 -7.90 -1.93
N ARG A 83 2.73 -7.17 -3.04
CA ARG A 83 3.61 -6.05 -3.38
C ARG A 83 2.87 -4.73 -3.51
N VAL A 84 1.55 -4.76 -3.66
CA VAL A 84 0.71 -3.55 -3.70
C VAL A 84 -0.41 -3.70 -2.69
N LEU A 85 -0.47 -2.79 -1.72
CA LEU A 85 -1.56 -2.73 -0.75
C LEU A 85 -2.31 -1.41 -0.94
N ILE A 86 -3.62 -1.51 -1.19
CA ILE A 86 -4.50 -0.38 -1.46
C ILE A 86 -5.48 -0.24 -0.29
N GLY A 87 -5.66 0.97 0.22
CA GLY A 87 -6.49 1.23 1.40
C GLY A 87 -6.73 2.71 1.67
N SER A 88 -7.64 2.97 2.59
CA SER A 88 -7.97 4.31 3.08
C SER A 88 -7.14 4.65 4.32
N SER A 89 -7.12 5.93 4.69
CA SER A 89 -6.58 6.41 5.96
C SER A 89 -7.20 5.67 7.14
N GLU A 90 -8.51 5.39 7.08
CA GLU A 90 -9.22 4.66 8.14
C GLU A 90 -8.74 3.20 8.24
N THR A 91 -8.68 2.50 7.12
CA THR A 91 -8.35 1.06 7.10
C THR A 91 -6.88 0.78 7.36
N MET A 92 -5.98 1.72 7.00
CA MET A 92 -4.54 1.66 7.22
C MET A 92 -4.04 2.53 8.39
N GLY A 93 -4.97 3.10 9.16
CA GLY A 93 -4.71 4.12 10.19
C GLY A 93 -3.92 3.65 11.40
N THR A 94 -3.89 2.36 11.72
CA THR A 94 -3.13 1.84 12.87
C THR A 94 -2.46 0.49 12.58
N GLY A 95 -1.25 0.30 13.12
CA GLY A 95 -0.63 -1.03 13.24
C GLY A 95 -0.06 -1.68 11.98
N VAL A 96 0.03 -0.97 10.85
CA VAL A 96 0.65 -1.52 9.63
C VAL A 96 2.17 -1.58 9.80
N ASN A 97 2.73 -2.80 9.84
CA ASN A 97 4.17 -3.07 9.96
C ASN A 97 4.68 -3.72 8.67
N VAL A 98 4.74 -2.92 7.60
CA VAL A 98 5.11 -3.37 6.24
C VAL A 98 6.30 -2.59 5.66
N GLN A 99 6.97 -1.80 6.49
CA GLN A 99 7.99 -0.84 6.07
C GLN A 99 9.26 -1.50 5.52
N ALA A 100 9.55 -2.76 5.86
CA ALA A 100 10.84 -3.39 5.58
C ALA A 100 11.27 -3.33 4.11
N ARG A 101 10.29 -3.42 3.19
CA ARG A 101 10.51 -3.39 1.75
C ARG A 101 9.71 -2.32 1.02
N LEU A 102 9.19 -1.34 1.75
CA LEU A 102 8.28 -0.35 1.19
C LEU A 102 9.10 0.73 0.46
N LYS A 103 9.00 0.79 -0.87
CA LYS A 103 9.76 1.74 -1.70
C LYS A 103 8.96 2.97 -2.09
N ALA A 104 7.65 2.83 -2.30
CA ALA A 104 6.80 3.94 -2.71
C ALA A 104 5.49 3.99 -1.91
N LEU A 105 5.05 5.21 -1.63
CA LEU A 105 3.75 5.52 -1.07
C LEU A 105 3.04 6.52 -1.99
N HIS A 106 1.78 6.23 -2.30
CA HIS A 106 0.97 7.01 -3.24
C HIS A 106 -0.24 7.60 -2.52
N HIS A 107 -0.38 8.92 -2.50
CA HIS A 107 -1.59 9.64 -2.12
C HIS A 107 -2.40 9.94 -3.38
N LEU A 108 -3.37 9.07 -3.69
CA LEU A 108 -4.28 9.28 -4.83
C LEU A 108 -5.24 10.44 -4.58
N ASP A 109 -5.59 10.66 -3.32
CA ASP A 109 -6.29 11.83 -2.84
C ASP A 109 -5.56 12.43 -1.62
N VAL A 110 -5.69 13.75 -1.52
CA VAL A 110 -5.16 14.51 -0.40
C VAL A 110 -6.19 14.45 0.74
N PRO A 111 -5.82 13.90 1.90
CA PRO A 111 -6.71 13.89 3.04
C PRO A 111 -6.87 15.32 3.59
N TRP A 112 -8.03 15.63 4.17
CA TRP A 112 -8.37 16.98 4.63
C TRP A 112 -7.47 17.51 5.75
N LEU A 113 -6.85 16.62 6.52
CA LEU A 113 -6.05 16.99 7.69
C LEU A 113 -4.56 16.70 7.46
N PRO A 114 -3.65 17.67 7.70
CA PRO A 114 -2.20 17.44 7.62
C PRO A 114 -1.72 16.27 8.49
N SER A 115 -2.32 16.08 9.67
CA SER A 115 -1.98 14.96 10.56
C SER A 115 -2.27 13.59 9.94
N GLN A 116 -3.21 13.48 9.01
CA GLN A 116 -3.46 12.25 8.28
C GLN A 116 -2.33 11.99 7.28
N ILE A 117 -1.80 13.02 6.62
CA ILE A 117 -0.63 12.89 5.73
C ILE A 117 0.57 12.40 6.54
N GLU A 118 0.90 13.06 7.65
CA GLU A 118 2.01 12.66 8.52
C GLU A 118 1.87 11.21 9.01
N GLN A 119 0.65 10.80 9.38
CA GLN A 119 0.38 9.41 9.79
C GLN A 119 0.57 8.42 8.65
N ARG A 120 0.17 8.76 7.42
CA ARG A 120 0.36 7.92 6.23
C ARG A 120 1.85 7.84 5.88
N GLU A 121 2.56 8.97 5.80
CA GLU A 121 3.99 9.03 5.48
C GLU A 121 4.87 8.35 6.54
N GLY A 122 4.48 8.43 7.82
CA GLY A 122 5.12 7.67 8.90
C GLY A 122 5.05 6.14 8.74
N ARG A 123 4.32 5.62 7.74
CA ARG A 123 4.34 4.20 7.35
C ARG A 123 5.54 3.83 6.49
N ILE A 124 6.05 4.76 5.70
CA ILE A 124 7.19 4.53 4.79
C ILE A 124 8.48 5.14 5.32
N ILE A 125 8.40 6.34 5.89
CA ILE A 125 9.52 7.04 6.55
C ILE A 125 9.63 6.51 7.97
N ARG A 126 10.21 5.31 8.12
CA ARG A 126 10.27 4.61 9.40
C ARG A 126 11.52 3.78 9.55
N GLN A 127 12.05 3.75 10.77
CA GLN A 127 13.12 2.82 11.15
C GLN A 127 12.76 1.38 10.81
N GLY A 128 13.71 0.65 10.23
CA GLY A 128 13.53 -0.73 9.77
C GLY A 128 13.10 -0.87 8.31
N ASN A 129 12.90 0.22 7.57
CA ASN A 129 12.88 0.16 6.10
C ASN A 129 14.30 -0.11 5.58
N GLN A 130 14.45 -1.04 4.63
CA GLN A 130 15.75 -1.43 4.08
C GLN A 130 16.16 -0.61 2.85
N HIS A 131 15.32 0.36 2.45
CA HIS A 131 15.68 1.35 1.43
C HIS A 131 16.31 2.59 2.07
N ASN A 132 17.44 3.05 1.50
CA ASN A 132 18.06 4.32 1.88
C ASN A 132 17.17 5.52 1.53
N GLU A 133 16.42 5.40 0.44
CA GLU A 133 15.52 6.43 -0.07
C GLU A 133 14.17 5.82 -0.44
N VAL A 134 13.10 6.55 -0.14
CA VAL A 134 11.71 6.17 -0.42
C VAL A 134 11.03 7.27 -1.21
N ASP A 135 10.05 6.88 -2.01
CA ASP A 135 9.33 7.79 -2.89
C ASP A 135 7.92 8.05 -2.35
N VAL A 136 7.55 9.31 -2.18
CA VAL A 136 6.19 9.72 -1.78
C VAL A 136 5.59 10.51 -2.93
N PHE A 137 4.49 10.01 -3.49
CA PHE A 137 3.79 10.62 -4.61
C PHE A 137 2.45 11.18 -4.14
N ALA A 138 2.19 12.46 -4.41
CA ALA A 138 0.87 13.07 -4.25
C ALA A 138 0.31 13.44 -5.62
N TYR A 139 -0.89 12.93 -5.92
CA TYR A 139 -1.56 13.18 -7.19
C TYR A 139 -2.60 14.28 -7.01
N ALA A 140 -2.48 15.34 -7.80
CA ALA A 140 -3.43 16.45 -7.83
C ALA A 140 -3.81 16.75 -9.28
N THR A 141 -5.08 17.11 -9.50
CA THR A 141 -5.54 17.57 -10.81
C THR A 141 -5.42 19.07 -10.88
N LEU A 142 -4.77 19.60 -11.91
CA LEU A 142 -4.69 21.04 -12.11
C LEU A 142 -6.09 21.61 -12.35
N GLY A 143 -6.53 22.56 -11.52
CA GLY A 143 -7.82 23.24 -11.67
C GLY A 143 -9.02 22.54 -11.03
N SER A 144 -8.82 21.47 -10.25
CA SER A 144 -9.86 20.97 -9.34
C SER A 144 -9.95 21.83 -8.07
N LEU A 145 -11.18 22.11 -7.63
CA LEU A 145 -11.50 22.85 -6.39
C LEU A 145 -11.03 22.13 -5.13
#